data_AF-A0A940JPF5-F1
#
_entry.id   AF-A0A940JPF5-F1
#
_cell.length_a   1.000
_cell.length_b   1.000
_cell.length_c   1.000
_cell.angle_alpha   90.00
_cell.angle_beta   90.00
_cell.angle_gamma   90.00
#
_symmetry.space_group_name_H-M   'P 1'
#
loop_
_entity.id
_entity.type
_entity.pdbx_description
1 polymer ?
#
loop_
_entity_poly.entity_id
_entity_poly.type
_entity_poly.pdbx_seq_one_letter_code
_entity_poly.pdbx_strand_id
1 'polypeptide(L)' 'MTRAAIVMACVSATSALAGAGVLALPARTAQGVYGKRIAGTMFCAMAVILALFAWGLTRIEVA' A
#
# COMPACT_ATOMS: atom_id res chain seq x y z
N MET A 1 8.30 -3.93 19.03
CA MET A 1 7.52 -3.35 17.93
C MET A 1 7.19 -1.92 18.32
N THR A 2 7.94 -0.98 17.76
CA THR A 2 7.76 0.45 18.01
C THR A 2 6.37 0.92 17.56
N ARG A 3 5.89 2.01 18.16
CA ARG A 3 4.66 2.70 17.71
C ARG A 3 4.72 3.05 16.22
N ALA A 4 5.89 3.45 15.72
CA ALA A 4 6.11 3.77 14.31
C ALA A 4 5.90 2.55 13.39
N ALA A 5 6.45 1.38 13.76
CA ALA A 5 6.27 0.16 12.98
C ALA A 5 4.81 -0.27 12.87
N ILE A 6 4.03 -0.13 13.96
CA ILE A 6 2.59 -0.44 13.98
C ILE A 6 1.83 0.49 13.05
N VAL A 7 2.08 1.81 13.12
CA VAL A 7 1.42 2.79 12.25
C VAL A 7 1.74 2.50 10.78
N MET A 8 3.01 2.24 10.43
CA MET A 8 3.40 1.91 9.07
C MET A 8 2.75 0.62 8.56
N ALA A 9 2.65 -0.42 9.39
CA ALA A 9 1.97 -1.66 9.03
C ALA A 9 0.47 -1.44 8.78
N CYS A 10 -0.21 -0.62 9.60
CA CYS A 10 -1.61 -0.28 9.40
C CYS A 10 -1.83 0.52 8.10
N VAL A 11 -1.00 1.55 7.85
CA VAL A 11 -1.09 2.34 6.61
C VAL A 11 -0.76 1.50 5.38
N SER A 12 0.19 0.56 5.49
CA SER A 12 0.47 -0.40 4.43
C SER A 12 -0.76 -1.25 4.10
N ALA A 13 -1.41 -1.83 5.11
CA ALA A 13 -2.59 -2.66 4.93
C ALA A 13 -3.77 -1.90 4.30
N THR A 14 -4.04 -0.67 4.76
CA THR A 14 -5.09 0.17 4.17
C THR A 14 -4.77 0.60 2.75
N SER A 15 -3.50 0.89 2.44
CA SER A 15 -3.06 1.23 1.08
C SER A 15 -3.19 0.04 0.14
N ALA A 16 -2.88 -1.18 0.60
CA ALA A 16 -3.07 -2.40 -0.19
C ALA A 16 -4.55 -2.64 -0.51
N LEU A 17 -5.44 -2.46 0.49
CA LEU A 17 -6.88 -2.56 0.30
C LEU A 17 -7.42 -1.49 -0.66
N ALA A 18 -6.93 -0.24 -0.53
CA ALA A 18 -7.29 0.83 -1.45
C ALA A 18 -6.86 0.52 -2.88
N GLY A 19 -5.62 0.04 -3.08
CA GLY A 19 -5.12 -0.37 -4.39
C GLY A 19 -5.93 -1.51 -5.00
N ALA A 20 -6.23 -2.56 -4.22
CA ALA A 20 -7.08 -3.65 -4.63
C ALA A 20 -8.49 -3.18 -5.00
N GLY A 21 -9.07 -2.28 -4.19
CA GLY A 21 -10.36 -1.66 -4.47
C GLY A 21 -10.37 -0.91 -5.79
N VAL A 22 -9.41 0.00 -6.01
CA VAL A 22 -9.29 0.79 -7.25
C VAL A 22 -9.17 -0.12 -8.48
N LEU A 23 -8.44 -1.23 -8.38
CA LEU A 23 -8.28 -2.19 -9.48
C LEU A 23 -9.55 -3.03 -9.70
N ALA A 24 -10.30 -3.35 -8.65
CA ALA A 24 -11.54 -4.11 -8.72
C ALA A 24 -12.73 -3.28 -9.28
N LEU A 25 -12.68 -1.95 -9.20
CA LEU A 25 -13.76 -1.10 -9.71
C LEU A 25 -13.88 -1.18 -11.26
N PRO A 26 -15.11 -1.35 -11.78
CA PRO A 26 -15.35 -1.34 -13.21
C PRO A 26 -15.10 0.07 -13.79
N ALA A 27 -14.46 0.14 -14.96
CA ALA A 27 -14.30 1.39 -15.70
C ALA A 27 -14.90 1.23 -17.09
N ARG A 28 -15.68 2.23 -17.51
CA ARG A 28 -16.41 2.22 -18.78
C ARG A 28 -15.74 3.05 -19.88
N THR A 29 -14.64 3.73 -19.57
CA THR A 29 -13.88 4.57 -20.51
C THR A 29 -12.41 4.16 -20.56
N ALA A 30 -11.75 4.35 -21.70
CA ALA A 30 -10.33 4.04 -21.87
C ALA A 30 -9.45 4.83 -20.88
N GLN A 31 -9.74 6.13 -20.68
CA GLN A 31 -9.09 6.97 -19.69
C GLN A 31 -9.28 6.43 -18.26
N GLY A 32 -10.49 5.95 -17.93
CA GLY A 32 -10.78 5.35 -16.64
C GLY A 32 -9.99 4.06 -16.40
N VAL A 33 -9.79 3.23 -17.43
CA VAL A 33 -8.96 2.00 -17.34
C VAL A 33 -7.49 2.33 -17.09
N TYR A 34 -6.97 3.34 -17.76
CA TYR A 34 -5.57 3.76 -17.57
C TYR A 34 -5.36 4.40 -16.20
N GLY A 35 -6.26 5.31 -15.80
CA GLY A 35 -6.19 6.00 -14.51
C GLY A 35 -6.22 5.04 -13.32
N LYS A 36 -7.12 4.04 -13.33
CA LYS A 36 -7.19 3.05 -12.23
C LYS A 36 -5.98 2.13 -12.17
N ARG A 37 -5.33 1.82 -13.30
CA ARG A 37 -4.07 1.06 -13.30
C ARG A 37 -2.96 1.87 -12.64
N ILE A 38 -2.79 3.14 -13.00
CA ILE A 38 -1.79 4.02 -12.37
C ILE A 38 -2.08 4.14 -10.87
N ALA A 39 -3.28 4.57 -10.51
CA ALA A 39 -3.65 4.77 -9.11
C ALA A 39 -3.51 3.48 -8.29
N GLY A 40 -4.00 2.35 -8.82
CA GLY A 40 -3.89 1.04 -8.17
C GLY A 40 -2.43 0.62 -7.97
N THR A 41 -1.58 0.77 -8.99
CA THR A 41 -0.15 0.46 -8.86
C THR A 41 0.58 1.36 -7.87
N MET A 42 0.25 2.65 -7.81
CA MET A 42 0.81 3.59 -6.82
C MET A 42 0.44 3.21 -5.39
N PHE A 43 -0.84 2.86 -5.14
CA PHE A 43 -1.29 2.39 -3.83
C PHE A 43 -0.61 1.08 -3.41
N CYS A 44 -0.49 0.12 -4.33
CA CYS A 44 0.23 -1.13 -4.06
C CYS A 44 1.72 -0.88 -3.79
N ALA A 45 2.39 -0.02 -4.57
CA ALA A 45 3.79 0.32 -4.35
C ALA A 45 3.99 0.98 -2.97
N MET A 46 3.12 1.93 -2.60
CA MET A 46 3.14 2.55 -1.27
C MET A 46 2.96 1.52 -0.16
N ALA A 47 2.03 0.58 -0.32
CA ALA A 47 1.82 -0.49 0.65
C ALA A 47 3.08 -1.35 0.85
N VAL A 48 3.73 -1.77 -0.24
CA VAL A 48 4.95 -2.58 -0.20
C VAL A 48 6.09 -1.83 0.48
N ILE A 49 6.32 -0.57 0.12
CA ILE A 49 7.38 0.26 0.72
C ILE A 49 7.18 0.39 2.23
N LEU A 50 5.96 0.72 2.67
CA LEU A 50 5.65 0.85 4.09
C LEU A 50 5.78 -0.47 4.86
N ALA A 51 5.41 -1.59 4.24
CA ALA A 51 5.60 -2.92 4.83
C ALA A 51 7.09 -3.25 5.03
N LEU A 52 7.93 -2.93 4.03
CA LEU A 52 9.38 -3.12 4.13
C LEU A 52 10.00 -2.27 5.23
N PHE A 53 9.59 -1.00 5.35
CA PHE A 53 10.04 -0.13 6.46
C PHE A 53 9.57 -0.64 7.82
N ALA A 54 8.31 -1.05 7.95
CA ALA A 54 7.78 -1.62 9.19
C ALA A 54 8.56 -2.87 9.60
N TRP A 55 8.84 -3.77 8.65
CA TRP A 55 9.69 -4.94 8.88
C TRP A 55 11.09 -4.52 9.34
N GLY A 56 11.74 -3.61 8.61
CA GLY A 56 13.09 -3.15 8.93
C GLY A 56 13.20 -2.58 10.35
N LEU A 57 12.25 -1.74 10.75
CA LEU A 57 12.18 -1.20 12.11
C LEU A 57 12.01 -2.30 13.16
N THR A 58 11.24 -3.35 12.85
CA THR A 58 11.06 -4.49 13.75
C THR A 58 12.35 -5.28 13.95
N ARG A 59 13.24 -5.30 12.95
CA ARG A 59 14.56 -5.97 13.03
C ARG A 59 15.60 -5.13 13.76
N ILE A 60 15.59 -3.82 13.57
CA ILE A 60 16.53 -2.90 14.25
C ILE A 60 16.22 -2.79 15.74
N GLU A 61 14.95 -2.80 16.13
CA GLU A 61 14.55 -2.71 17.55
C GLU A 61 14.86 -3.98 18.35
N VAL A 62 15.07 -5.12 17.67
CA VAL A 62 15.41 -6.41 18.30
C VAL A 62 16.93 -6.64 18.37
N ALA A 63 17.71 -5.85 17.64
CA ALA A 63 19.19 -5.89 17.63
C ALA A 63 19.77 -4.97 18.72
#